data_AF-A0A1A2TGD9-F1
#
_entry.id   AF-A0A1A2TGD9-F1
#
_cell.length_a   1.000
_cell.length_b   1.000
_cell.length_c   1.000
_cell.angle_alpha   90.00
_cell.angle_beta   90.00
_cell.angle_gamma   90.00
#
_symmetry.space_group_name_H-M   'P 1'
#
loop_
_entity.id
_entity.type
_entity.pdbx_description
1 polymer ?
#
loop_
_entity_poly.entity_id
_entity_poly.type
_entity_poly.pdbx_seq_one_letter_code
_entity_poly.pdbx_strand_id
1 'polypeptide(L)'
;MTDTHERLTESVRRLIDVTIRSEADERAVAKALALVDQTVELLSTRLMPGSFGVRTNAEGENVVWGNVAVGLRNPIAPPLIIRRDEAGGVHTDVHLGAGYEGPPGHVHGGMCALILDHVLGATAHQPGKPAYTGTITVRYLRPTPLGALRAEARVERVDGSKTYATGQLSNVDGVTVEAEGVFITPREHLALGERPPLGDTTR
;
A
#
# COMPACT_ATOMS: atom_id res chain seq x y z
N MET A 1 -13.02 10.84 14.26
CA MET A 1 -11.92 10.87 15.25
C MET A 1 -10.84 9.97 14.71
N THR A 2 -9.66 10.49 14.39
CA THR A 2 -8.51 9.66 13.95
C THR A 2 -8.10 8.72 15.09
N ASP A 3 -7.92 7.44 14.78
CA ASP A 3 -7.52 6.40 15.74
C ASP A 3 -6.19 6.82 16.43
N THR A 4 -6.10 6.68 17.75
CA THR A 4 -4.87 6.97 18.51
C THR A 4 -3.68 6.18 17.96
N HIS A 5 -3.90 4.97 17.45
CA HIS A 5 -2.85 4.17 16.82
C HIS A 5 -2.37 4.72 15.48
N GLU A 6 -3.23 5.37 14.72
CA GLU A 6 -2.86 6.03 13.46
C GLU A 6 -1.96 7.24 13.75
N ARG A 7 -2.34 8.07 14.74
CA ARG A 7 -1.52 9.22 15.18
C ARG A 7 -0.15 8.80 15.73
N LEU A 8 -0.09 7.67 16.45
CA LEU A 8 1.16 7.06 16.87
C LEU A 8 1.99 6.65 15.66
N THR A 9 1.37 5.98 14.67
CA THR A 9 2.05 5.55 13.44
C THR A 9 2.62 6.74 12.68
N GLU A 10 1.88 7.84 12.52
CA GLU A 10 2.42 9.08 11.91
C GLU A 10 3.61 9.65 12.68
N SER A 11 3.58 9.56 14.01
CA SER A 11 4.71 10.01 14.83
C SER A 11 5.94 9.11 14.64
N VAL A 12 5.74 7.80 14.50
CA VAL A 12 6.82 6.86 14.17
C VAL A 12 7.34 7.07 12.74
N ARG A 13 6.48 7.40 11.75
CA ARG A 13 6.96 7.75 10.39
C ARG A 13 7.89 8.97 10.41
N ARG A 14 7.53 10.01 11.16
CA ARG A 14 8.39 11.18 11.37
C ARG A 14 9.68 10.80 12.09
N LEU A 15 9.63 9.89 13.06
CA LEU A 15 10.81 9.40 13.75
C LEU A 15 11.75 8.64 12.81
N ILE A 16 11.25 7.80 11.89
CA ILE A 16 12.06 7.11 10.87
C ILE A 16 12.85 8.13 10.06
N ASP A 17 12.17 9.14 9.54
CA ASP A 17 12.79 10.21 8.74
C ASP A 17 13.85 11.00 9.52
N VAL A 18 13.52 11.43 10.74
CA VAL A 18 14.46 12.17 11.60
C VAL A 18 15.66 11.29 12.01
N THR A 19 15.45 9.99 12.25
CA THR A 19 16.55 9.06 12.60
C THR A 19 17.56 8.94 11.47
N ILE A 20 17.12 8.99 10.21
CA ILE A 20 18.00 8.92 9.05
C ILE A 20 18.78 10.23 8.85
N ARG A 21 18.12 11.38 9.06
CA ARG A 21 18.64 12.70 8.69
C ARG A 21 19.27 13.48 9.85
N SER A 22 19.22 12.97 11.07
CA SER A 22 19.67 13.70 12.27
C SER A 22 21.18 13.73 12.40
N GLU A 23 21.73 14.92 12.64
CA GLU A 23 23.12 15.17 13.04
C GLU A 23 23.22 15.62 14.52
N ALA A 24 22.20 15.33 15.33
CA ALA A 24 22.16 15.72 16.74
C ALA A 24 23.35 15.16 17.54
N ASP A 25 23.75 15.88 18.60
CA ASP A 25 24.86 15.48 19.46
C ASP A 25 24.57 14.20 20.27
N GLU A 26 25.64 13.58 20.82
CA GLU A 26 25.56 12.32 21.56
C GLU A 26 24.58 12.39 22.75
N ARG A 27 24.47 13.55 23.40
CA ARG A 27 23.58 13.74 24.56
C ARG A 27 22.11 13.71 24.12
N ALA A 28 21.78 14.39 23.03
CA ALA A 28 20.45 14.38 22.44
C ALA A 28 20.07 12.98 21.96
N VAL A 29 21.00 12.28 21.29
CA VAL A 29 20.80 10.89 20.84
C VAL A 29 20.57 9.94 22.01
N ALA A 30 21.37 10.01 23.08
CA ALA A 30 21.20 9.17 24.26
C ALA A 30 19.82 9.39 24.94
N LYS A 31 19.36 10.65 25.01
CA LYS A 31 18.02 10.96 25.52
C LYS A 31 16.92 10.42 24.62
N ALA A 32 17.07 10.55 23.29
CA ALA A 32 16.10 10.02 22.33
C ALA A 32 16.00 8.50 22.41
N LEU A 33 17.12 7.79 22.51
CA LEU A 33 17.18 6.34 22.70
C LEU A 33 16.36 5.90 23.92
N ALA A 34 16.60 6.51 25.08
CA ALA A 34 15.86 6.18 26.31
C ALA A 34 14.35 6.40 26.18
N LEU A 35 13.92 7.44 25.46
CA LEU A 35 12.49 7.70 25.20
C LEU A 35 11.87 6.69 24.23
N VAL A 36 12.63 6.25 23.22
CA VAL A 36 12.19 5.20 22.29
C VAL A 36 12.04 3.88 23.03
N ASP A 37 13.02 3.50 23.85
CA ASP A 37 12.97 2.27 24.65
C ASP A 37 11.78 2.28 25.62
N GLN A 38 11.56 3.39 26.33
CA GLN A 38 10.37 3.56 27.19
C GLN A 38 9.07 3.44 26.39
N THR A 39 9.02 3.97 25.16
CA THR A 39 7.86 3.85 24.29
C THR A 39 7.61 2.39 23.90
N VAL A 40 8.67 1.64 23.59
CA VAL A 40 8.59 0.20 23.30
C VAL A 40 8.07 -0.57 24.50
N GLU A 41 8.56 -0.30 25.71
CA GLU A 41 8.06 -0.91 26.95
C GLU A 41 6.56 -0.67 27.16
N LEU A 42 6.11 0.59 27.03
CA LEU A 42 4.71 0.96 27.17
C LEU A 42 3.80 0.24 26.16
N LEU A 43 4.21 0.18 24.90
CA LEU A 43 3.45 -0.48 23.84
C LEU A 43 3.48 -2.03 23.98
N SER A 44 4.55 -2.57 24.57
CA SER A 44 4.73 -4.01 24.76
C SER A 44 3.94 -4.60 25.92
N THR A 45 3.30 -3.76 26.75
CA THR A 45 2.41 -4.20 27.84
C THR A 45 1.28 -5.14 27.36
N ARG A 46 0.85 -4.99 26.10
CA ARG A 46 -0.11 -5.89 25.46
C ARG A 46 0.14 -6.00 23.95
N LEU A 47 0.79 -7.08 23.55
CA LEU A 47 0.98 -7.44 22.14
C LEU A 47 -0.03 -8.49 21.69
N MET A 48 -0.38 -8.44 20.40
CA MET A 48 -1.13 -9.53 19.77
C MET A 48 -0.19 -10.71 19.47
N PRO A 49 -0.67 -11.96 19.53
CA PRO A 49 0.10 -13.09 19.01
C PRO A 49 0.15 -13.02 17.48
N GLY A 50 1.34 -13.20 16.90
CA GLY A 50 1.51 -13.30 15.44
C GLY A 50 1.23 -11.99 14.68
N SER A 51 0.66 -12.11 13.47
CA SER A 51 0.46 -10.97 12.56
C SER A 51 -0.86 -10.25 12.77
N PHE A 52 -0.96 -8.99 12.30
CA PHE A 52 -2.22 -8.24 12.32
C PHE A 52 -3.31 -8.93 11.49
N GLY A 53 -2.92 -9.49 10.33
CA GLY A 53 -3.81 -10.20 9.41
C GLY A 53 -4.87 -9.32 8.74
N VAL A 54 -5.97 -9.94 8.35
CA VAL A 54 -7.21 -9.25 7.96
C VAL A 54 -8.11 -9.20 9.20
N ARG A 55 -8.66 -8.04 9.52
CA ARG A 55 -9.64 -7.86 10.62
C ARG A 55 -10.86 -7.13 10.10
N THR A 56 -11.93 -7.09 10.88
CA THR A 56 -13.14 -6.33 10.56
C THR A 56 -13.24 -5.13 11.51
N ASN A 57 -13.46 -3.92 10.98
CA ASN A 57 -13.69 -2.73 11.79
C ASN A 57 -15.15 -2.65 12.31
N ALA A 58 -15.49 -1.59 13.05
CA ALA A 58 -16.83 -1.42 13.62
C ALA A 58 -17.91 -1.24 12.55
N GLU A 59 -17.51 -0.77 11.36
CA GLU A 59 -18.32 -0.54 10.19
C GLU A 59 -18.53 -1.81 9.34
N GLY A 60 -17.91 -2.94 9.70
CA GLY A 60 -18.03 -4.21 8.99
C GLY A 60 -17.07 -4.37 7.80
N GLU A 61 -16.13 -3.44 7.63
CA GLU A 61 -15.16 -3.45 6.54
C GLU A 61 -13.91 -4.26 6.91
N ASN A 62 -13.37 -4.97 5.91
CA ASN A 62 -12.09 -5.66 6.07
C ASN A 62 -10.93 -4.65 6.09
N VAL A 63 -10.17 -4.65 7.18
CA VAL A 63 -9.00 -3.80 7.39
C VAL A 63 -7.71 -4.62 7.44
N VAL A 64 -6.68 -4.08 6.80
CA VAL A 64 -5.33 -4.68 6.73
C VAL A 64 -4.29 -3.71 7.29
N TRP A 65 -4.53 -3.16 8.49
CA TRP A 65 -3.70 -2.08 9.04
C TRP A 65 -2.21 -2.42 9.26
N GLY A 66 -1.83 -3.70 9.24
CA GLY A 66 -0.42 -4.12 9.26
C GLY A 66 0.24 -4.23 7.87
N ASN A 67 -0.51 -4.07 6.78
CA ASN A 67 -0.01 -4.23 5.41
C ASN A 67 1.13 -3.23 5.09
N VAL A 68 2.14 -3.69 4.36
CA VAL A 68 3.34 -2.90 4.05
C VAL A 68 3.14 -1.83 2.96
N ALA A 69 2.06 -1.88 2.18
CA ALA A 69 1.76 -0.87 1.18
C ALA A 69 0.76 0.19 1.69
N VAL A 70 -0.24 -0.21 2.47
CA VAL A 70 -1.37 0.67 2.88
C VAL A 70 -1.76 0.59 4.36
N GLY A 71 -0.95 -0.09 5.18
CA GLY A 71 -1.28 -0.32 6.58
C GLY A 71 -1.23 0.96 7.43
N LEU A 72 -2.38 1.39 7.95
CA LEU A 72 -2.47 2.54 8.87
C LEU A 72 -1.71 2.36 10.19
N ARG A 73 -1.37 1.13 10.56
CA ARG A 73 -0.55 0.78 11.74
C ARG A 73 0.85 0.31 11.36
N ASN A 74 1.25 0.49 10.10
CA ASN A 74 2.58 0.15 9.63
C ASN A 74 3.34 1.43 9.23
N PRO A 75 4.34 1.87 10.02
CA PRO A 75 5.06 3.11 9.75
C PRO A 75 6.01 2.99 8.55
N ILE A 76 6.36 1.77 8.10
CA ILE A 76 7.17 1.60 6.88
C ILE A 76 6.31 1.70 5.61
N ALA A 77 4.99 1.61 5.74
CA ALA A 77 4.10 1.72 4.59
C ALA A 77 4.16 3.14 4.02
N PRO A 78 4.33 3.29 2.69
CA PRO A 78 4.13 4.57 2.03
C PRO A 78 2.71 5.08 2.32
N PRO A 79 2.51 6.39 2.51
CA PRO A 79 1.20 6.96 2.84
C PRO A 79 0.31 7.02 1.59
N LEU A 80 -0.02 5.87 1.00
CA LEU A 80 -0.82 5.77 -0.21
C LEU A 80 -2.29 6.03 0.13
N ILE A 81 -2.92 6.92 -0.64
CA ILE A 81 -4.36 7.15 -0.61
C ILE A 81 -4.89 6.78 -1.99
N ILE A 82 -5.46 5.57 -2.07
CA ILE A 82 -5.95 5.02 -3.33
C ILE A 82 -7.25 5.72 -3.73
N ARG A 83 -7.25 6.32 -4.91
CA ARG A 83 -8.41 6.96 -5.53
C ARG A 83 -8.79 6.21 -6.80
N ARG A 84 -10.09 6.08 -7.04
CA ARG A 84 -10.66 5.50 -8.26
C ARG A 84 -11.37 6.58 -9.04
N ASP A 85 -11.18 6.62 -10.35
CA ASP A 85 -11.96 7.49 -11.24
C ASP A 85 -13.20 6.77 -11.79
N GLU A 86 -14.07 7.52 -12.47
CA GLU A 86 -15.32 7.01 -13.06
C GLU A 86 -15.08 5.99 -14.18
N ALA A 87 -13.92 6.04 -14.85
CA ALA A 87 -13.55 5.13 -15.92
C ALA A 87 -12.90 3.82 -15.40
N GLY A 88 -12.77 3.67 -14.07
CA GLY A 88 -12.18 2.50 -13.43
C GLY A 88 -10.65 2.56 -13.31
N GLY A 89 -10.03 3.69 -13.64
CA GLY A 89 -8.62 3.96 -13.35
C GLY A 89 -8.39 4.13 -11.85
N VAL A 90 -7.20 3.76 -11.40
CA VAL A 90 -6.77 3.86 -10.00
C VAL A 90 -5.50 4.69 -9.93
N HIS A 91 -5.41 5.60 -8.96
CA HIS A 91 -4.21 6.39 -8.74
C HIS A 91 -3.98 6.76 -7.27
N THR A 92 -2.75 7.18 -6.99
CA THR A 92 -2.35 7.78 -5.71
C THR A 92 -1.26 8.82 -5.97
N ASP A 93 -1.35 9.93 -5.25
CA ASP A 93 -0.27 10.92 -5.17
C ASP A 93 0.44 10.72 -3.85
N VAL A 94 1.76 10.65 -3.87
CA VAL A 94 2.58 10.30 -2.70
C VAL A 94 3.83 11.16 -2.65
N HIS A 95 4.30 11.46 -1.44
CA HIS A 95 5.61 12.06 -1.22
C HIS A 95 6.54 11.03 -0.57
N LEU A 96 7.62 10.65 -1.25
CA LEU A 96 8.59 9.67 -0.75
C LEU A 96 9.89 10.37 -0.35
N GLY A 97 10.16 10.40 0.97
CA GLY A 97 11.39 10.96 1.55
C GLY A 97 12.46 9.92 1.85
N ALA A 98 13.40 10.28 2.73
CA ALA A 98 14.61 9.50 3.04
C ALA A 98 14.34 8.06 3.50
N GLY A 99 13.21 7.79 4.16
CA GLY A 99 12.81 6.43 4.57
C GLY A 99 12.57 5.45 3.42
N TYR A 100 12.49 5.93 2.18
CA TYR A 100 12.24 5.12 0.98
C TYR A 100 13.39 5.19 -0.03
N GLU A 101 14.50 5.81 0.35
CA GLU A 101 15.68 6.01 -0.49
C GLU A 101 16.40 4.68 -0.75
N GLY A 102 16.91 4.53 -1.98
CA GLY A 102 17.80 3.43 -2.36
C GLY A 102 19.12 3.99 -2.85
N PRO A 103 19.27 4.26 -4.16
CA PRO A 103 20.38 5.08 -4.64
C PRO A 103 20.30 6.50 -4.07
N PRO A 104 21.43 7.20 -3.88
CA PRO A 104 21.44 8.56 -3.35
C PRO A 104 20.49 9.49 -4.12
N GLY A 105 19.59 10.17 -3.41
CA GLY A 105 18.58 11.09 -3.94
C GLY A 105 17.40 10.43 -4.66
N HIS A 106 17.30 9.10 -4.68
CA HIS A 106 16.30 8.37 -5.47
C HIS A 106 15.57 7.30 -4.67
N VAL A 107 14.30 7.09 -5.01
CA VAL A 107 13.46 6.04 -4.44
C VAL A 107 14.04 4.68 -4.78
N HIS A 108 14.11 3.77 -3.80
CA HIS A 108 14.55 2.41 -4.02
C HIS A 108 13.64 1.70 -5.05
N GLY A 109 14.23 0.96 -6.00
CA GLY A 109 13.46 0.30 -7.06
C GLY A 109 12.38 -0.64 -6.50
N GLY A 110 12.71 -1.39 -5.43
CA GLY A 110 11.74 -2.22 -4.73
C GLY A 110 10.53 -1.46 -4.14
N MET A 111 10.70 -0.19 -3.76
CA MET A 111 9.58 0.64 -3.31
C MET A 111 8.70 1.06 -4.49
N CYS A 112 9.30 1.37 -5.64
CA CYS A 112 8.55 1.63 -6.86
C CYS A 112 7.71 0.40 -7.27
N ALA A 113 8.33 -0.79 -7.24
CA ALA A 113 7.66 -2.04 -7.53
C ALA A 113 6.52 -2.36 -6.53
N LEU A 114 6.74 -2.14 -5.23
CA LEU A 114 5.71 -2.29 -4.19
C LEU A 114 4.49 -1.40 -4.45
N ILE A 115 4.72 -0.12 -4.75
CA ILE A 115 3.64 0.84 -5.02
C ILE A 115 2.89 0.44 -6.29
N LEU A 116 3.60 0.07 -7.35
CA LEU A 116 2.98 -0.34 -8.60
C LEU A 116 2.19 -1.65 -8.47
N ASP A 117 2.71 -2.65 -7.77
CA ASP A 117 1.95 -3.88 -7.46
C ASP A 117 0.64 -3.56 -6.75
N HIS A 118 0.68 -2.69 -5.74
CA HIS A 118 -0.51 -2.31 -4.99
C HIS A 118 -1.53 -1.56 -5.85
N VAL A 119 -1.09 -0.56 -6.63
CA VAL A 119 -1.97 0.26 -7.47
C VAL A 119 -2.56 -0.56 -8.63
N LEU A 120 -1.76 -1.42 -9.26
CA LEU A 120 -2.23 -2.38 -10.25
C LEU A 120 -3.26 -3.35 -9.64
N GLY A 121 -2.95 -3.95 -8.49
CA GLY A 121 -3.86 -4.89 -7.80
C GLY A 121 -5.16 -4.22 -7.37
N ALA A 122 -5.12 -2.95 -6.99
CA ALA A 122 -6.31 -2.18 -6.69
C ALA A 122 -7.22 -2.04 -7.93
N THR A 123 -6.70 -1.93 -9.16
CA THR A 123 -7.55 -1.94 -10.36
C THR A 123 -8.31 -3.26 -10.54
N ALA A 124 -7.68 -4.39 -10.22
CA ALA A 124 -8.25 -5.73 -10.37
C ALA A 124 -9.19 -6.12 -9.21
N HIS A 125 -9.03 -5.50 -8.04
CA HIS A 125 -9.84 -5.80 -6.86
C HIS A 125 -11.27 -5.24 -6.99
N GLN A 126 -12.26 -6.12 -6.86
CA GLN A 126 -13.68 -5.75 -6.82
C GLN A 126 -14.30 -6.19 -5.49
N PRO A 127 -15.37 -5.51 -5.00
CA PRO A 127 -16.10 -5.97 -3.82
C PRO A 127 -16.52 -7.44 -3.95
N GLY A 128 -16.11 -8.27 -2.99
CA GLY A 128 -16.42 -9.70 -2.97
C GLY A 128 -15.64 -10.57 -3.98
N LYS A 129 -14.68 -10.02 -4.72
CA LYS A 129 -13.82 -10.75 -5.66
C LYS A 129 -12.35 -10.36 -5.46
N PRO A 130 -11.61 -11.10 -4.60
CA PRO A 130 -10.20 -10.84 -4.40
C PRO A 130 -9.41 -11.16 -5.67
N ALA A 131 -8.40 -10.35 -5.93
CA ALA A 131 -7.45 -10.53 -7.02
C ALA A 131 -6.05 -10.64 -6.43
N TYR A 132 -5.33 -11.70 -6.77
CA TYR A 132 -3.98 -11.97 -6.28
C TYR A 132 -2.96 -11.75 -7.39
N THR A 133 -1.81 -11.14 -7.09
CA THR A 133 -0.74 -10.99 -8.08
C THR A 133 -0.27 -12.36 -8.55
N GLY A 134 -0.45 -12.66 -9.83
CA GLY A 134 0.14 -13.83 -10.50
C GLY A 134 1.51 -13.50 -11.07
N THR A 135 1.64 -12.35 -11.74
CA THR A 135 2.93 -11.87 -12.25
C THR A 135 2.91 -10.34 -12.31
N ILE A 136 4.05 -9.72 -12.04
CA ILE A 136 4.31 -8.31 -12.32
C ILE A 136 5.62 -8.18 -13.09
N THR A 137 5.63 -7.39 -14.16
CA THR A 137 6.82 -6.99 -14.90
C THR A 137 7.02 -5.50 -14.71
N VAL A 138 8.18 -5.10 -14.20
CA VAL A 138 8.51 -3.70 -13.90
C VAL A 138 9.67 -3.23 -14.77
N ARG A 139 9.51 -2.09 -15.44
CA ARG A 139 10.51 -1.46 -16.30
C ARG A 139 10.91 -0.11 -15.71
N TYR A 140 12.17 0.03 -15.30
CA TYR A 140 12.74 1.29 -14.82
C TYR A 140 13.28 2.08 -16.01
N LEU A 141 12.58 3.13 -16.42
CA LEU A 141 12.91 3.92 -17.60
C LEU A 141 14.02 4.93 -17.30
N ARG A 142 13.97 5.53 -16.11
CA ARG A 142 14.96 6.49 -15.59
C ARG A 142 14.90 6.52 -14.05
N PRO A 143 15.89 7.12 -13.37
CA PRO A 143 15.86 7.23 -11.91
C PRO A 143 14.57 7.91 -11.42
N THR A 144 14.04 7.44 -10.29
CA THR A 144 12.87 8.04 -9.62
C THR A 144 13.37 8.92 -8.48
N PRO A 145 13.36 10.27 -8.60
CA PRO A 145 13.82 11.14 -7.52
C PRO A 145 12.96 10.99 -6.27
N LEU A 146 13.55 11.20 -5.09
CA LEU A 146 12.76 11.46 -3.89
C LEU A 146 11.85 12.68 -4.09
N GLY A 147 10.72 12.70 -3.38
CA GLY A 147 9.77 13.80 -3.42
C GLY A 147 8.39 13.40 -3.91
N ALA A 148 7.69 14.33 -4.57
CA ALA A 148 6.33 14.15 -5.04
C ALA A 148 6.27 13.26 -6.28
N LEU A 149 5.44 12.22 -6.21
CA LEU A 149 5.24 11.23 -7.26
C LEU A 149 3.77 10.89 -7.41
N ARG A 150 3.40 10.44 -8.60
CA ARG A 150 2.07 9.91 -8.91
C ARG A 150 2.21 8.49 -9.46
N ALA A 151 1.47 7.57 -8.85
CA ALA A 151 1.27 6.22 -9.38
C ALA A 151 -0.15 6.10 -9.91
N GLU A 152 -0.31 5.51 -11.09
CA GLU A 152 -1.62 5.26 -11.68
C GLU A 152 -1.64 3.96 -12.48
N ALA A 153 -2.81 3.33 -12.56
CA ALA A 153 -3.03 2.09 -13.28
C ALA A 153 -4.45 1.98 -13.82
N ARG A 154 -4.64 1.11 -14.81
CA ARG A 154 -5.93 0.75 -15.38
C ARG A 154 -5.95 -0.73 -15.77
N VAL A 155 -7.15 -1.30 -15.84
CA VAL A 155 -7.35 -2.62 -16.45
C VAL A 155 -7.27 -2.46 -17.97
N GLU A 156 -6.47 -3.30 -18.63
CA GLU A 156 -6.44 -3.37 -20.10
C GLU A 156 -7.41 -4.39 -20.65
N ARG A 157 -7.48 -5.57 -20.01
CA ARG A 157 -8.40 -6.62 -20.39
C ARG A 157 -8.63 -7.62 -19.26
N VAL A 158 -9.75 -8.33 -19.34
CA VAL A 158 -10.08 -9.47 -18.48
C VAL A 158 -10.28 -10.70 -19.36
N ASP A 159 -9.70 -11.83 -18.97
CA ASP A 159 -9.76 -13.10 -19.69
C ASP A 159 -9.92 -14.25 -18.68
N GLY A 160 -11.15 -14.71 -18.53
CA GLY A 160 -11.53 -15.71 -17.54
C GLY A 160 -11.16 -15.28 -16.11
N SER A 161 -10.25 -16.04 -15.48
CA SER A 161 -9.78 -15.76 -14.11
C SER A 161 -8.65 -14.73 -14.04
N LYS A 162 -8.20 -14.18 -15.19
CA LYS A 162 -7.05 -13.30 -15.28
C LYS A 162 -7.47 -11.86 -15.59
N THR A 163 -7.02 -10.92 -14.78
CA THR A 163 -7.12 -9.48 -15.06
C THR A 163 -5.73 -8.97 -15.44
N TYR A 164 -5.63 -8.33 -16.58
CA TYR A 164 -4.40 -7.72 -17.08
C TYR A 164 -4.50 -6.21 -16.86
N ALA A 165 -3.52 -5.63 -16.17
CA ALA A 165 -3.49 -4.22 -15.85
C ALA A 165 -2.12 -3.62 -16.20
N THR A 166 -2.13 -2.35 -16.57
CA THR A 166 -0.91 -1.56 -16.80
C THR A 166 -0.93 -0.32 -15.94
N GLY A 167 0.25 0.15 -15.57
CA GLY A 167 0.41 1.29 -14.70
C GLY A 167 1.81 1.89 -14.76
N GLN A 168 1.94 3.06 -14.16
CA GLN A 168 3.16 3.85 -14.21
C GLN A 168 3.34 4.67 -12.93
N LEU A 169 4.61 4.93 -12.61
CA LEU A 169 5.04 5.88 -11.60
C LEU A 169 5.72 7.05 -12.30
N SER A 170 5.33 8.27 -11.94
CA SER A 170 5.77 9.50 -12.60
C SER A 170 6.08 10.61 -11.60
N ASN A 171 6.95 11.53 -12.02
CA ASN A 171 7.16 12.82 -11.36
C ASN A 171 6.72 13.95 -12.32
N VAL A 172 7.02 15.21 -11.96
CA VAL A 172 6.70 16.38 -12.79
C VAL A 172 7.35 16.36 -14.19
N ASP A 173 8.45 15.62 -14.37
CA ASP A 173 9.17 15.50 -15.64
C ASP A 173 8.68 14.30 -16.49
N GLY A 174 7.70 13.53 -15.99
CA GLY A 174 7.10 12.39 -16.69
C GLY A 174 7.35 11.04 -16.02
N VAL A 175 7.18 9.95 -16.79
CA VAL A 175 7.25 8.57 -16.28
C VAL A 175 8.69 8.19 -15.90
N THR A 176 8.85 7.50 -14.77
CA THR A 176 10.13 6.93 -14.32
C THR A 176 10.11 5.41 -14.31
N VAL A 177 8.95 4.80 -14.02
CA VAL A 177 8.77 3.35 -13.97
C VAL A 177 7.43 2.98 -14.60
N GLU A 178 7.42 1.93 -15.40
CA GLU A 178 6.20 1.30 -15.93
C GLU A 178 6.05 -0.11 -15.37
N ALA A 179 4.82 -0.58 -15.25
CA ALA A 179 4.55 -1.95 -14.86
C ALA A 179 3.33 -2.54 -15.57
N GLU A 180 3.44 -3.85 -15.86
CA GLU A 180 2.35 -4.69 -16.34
C GLU A 180 2.11 -5.80 -15.32
N GLY A 181 0.85 -6.05 -14.99
CA GLY A 181 0.45 -7.02 -13.98
C GLY A 181 -0.62 -7.98 -14.49
N VAL A 182 -0.49 -9.25 -14.10
CA VAL A 182 -1.52 -10.27 -14.25
C VAL A 182 -2.03 -10.66 -12.87
N PHE A 183 -3.31 -10.42 -12.63
CA PHE A 183 -3.98 -10.71 -11.36
C PHE A 183 -4.96 -11.86 -11.53
N ILE A 184 -4.98 -12.76 -10.56
CA ILE A 184 -5.75 -14.00 -10.59
C ILE A 184 -6.88 -13.91 -9.57
N THR A 185 -8.11 -14.07 -10.06
CA THR A 185 -9.30 -14.26 -9.22
C THR A 185 -9.48 -15.76 -8.97
N PRO A 186 -9.53 -16.22 -7.70
CA PRO A 186 -9.76 -17.63 -7.40
C PRO A 186 -11.10 -18.14 -7.96
N ARG A 187 -11.15 -19.42 -8.32
CA ARG A 187 -12.30 -20.02 -9.00
C ARG A 187 -13.58 -19.92 -8.19
N GLU A 188 -13.50 -20.06 -6.87
CA GLU A 188 -14.65 -19.97 -5.98
C GLU A 188 -15.33 -18.58 -5.99
N HIS A 189 -14.61 -17.52 -6.41
CA HIS A 189 -15.12 -16.16 -6.54
C HIS A 189 -15.64 -15.82 -7.95
N LEU A 190 -15.36 -16.67 -8.95
CA LEU A 190 -15.89 -16.49 -10.31
C LEU A 190 -17.37 -16.93 -10.41
N ALA A 191 -17.75 -17.97 -9.66
CA ALA A 191 -19.11 -18.52 -9.66
C ALA A 191 -20.16 -17.67 -8.92
N LEU A 192 -19.73 -16.70 -8.10
CA LEU A 192 -20.63 -15.82 -7.35
C LEU A 192 -21.25 -14.70 -8.20
N GLY A 193 -20.82 -14.54 -9.46
CA GLY A 193 -21.39 -13.60 -10.42
C GLY A 193 -22.62 -14.10 -11.19
N GLU A 194 -22.99 -15.38 -11.04
CA GLU A 194 -24.10 -16.03 -11.75
C GLU A 194 -25.07 -16.73 -10.78
N ARG A 195 -25.69 -15.99 -9.85
CA ARG A 195 -26.93 -16.49 -9.23
C ARG A 195 -28.10 -16.15 -10.17
N PRO A 196 -28.79 -17.13 -10.79
CA PRO A 196 -30.04 -16.83 -11.47
C PRO A 196 -31.04 -16.27 -10.45
N PRO A 197 -31.94 -15.35 -10.86
CA PRO A 197 -32.96 -14.84 -9.96
C PRO A 197 -33.74 -16.02 -9.39
N LEU A 198 -33.96 -15.99 -8.07
CA LEU A 198 -34.83 -16.93 -7.37
C LEU A 198 -36.15 -17.00 -8.13
N GLY A 199 -36.39 -18.15 -8.77
CA GLY A 199 -37.66 -18.41 -9.44
C GLY A 199 -38.78 -18.27 -8.43
N ASP A 200 -39.80 -17.51 -8.81
CA ASP A 200 -41.06 -17.38 -8.11
C ASP A 200 -41.64 -18.77 -7.82
N THR A 201 -41.56 -19.21 -6.56
CA THR A 201 -42.31 -20.35 -6.06
C THR A 201 -43.63 -19.86 -5.49
N THR A 202 -44.56 -19.52 -6.39
CA THR A 202 -45.99 -19.59 -6.11
C THR A 202 -46.60 -20.76 -6.89
N ARG A 203 -46.76 -21.88 -6.19
CA ARG A 203 -47.81 -22.89 -6.41
C ARG A 203 -48.25 -23.44 -5.07
#